data_AF-A0A7K0VTS8-F1
#
_entry.id   AF-A0A7K0VTS8-F1
#
_cell.length_a   1.000
_cell.length_b   1.000
_cell.length_c   1.000
_cell.angle_alpha   90.00
_cell.angle_beta   90.00
_cell.angle_gamma   90.00
#
_symmetry.space_group_name_H-M   'P 1'
#
loop_
_entity.id
_entity.type
_entity.pdbx_description
1 polymer ?
#
loop_
_entity_poly.entity_id
_entity_poly.type
_entity_poly.pdbx_seq_one_letter_code
_entity_poly.pdbx_strand_id
1 'polypeptide(L)' 'RVAIVVGNEAHGLVDSSNIDQWVMVPHRGRSESLNVAMAATLVCFEVAKQRDHAASNE' A
#
# COMPACT_ATOMS: atom_id res chain seq x y z
N ARG A 1 -5.50 -0.32 -15.43
CA ARG A 1 -6.19 -0.53 -14.13
C ARG A 1 -5.16 -1.07 -13.16
N VAL A 2 -5.21 -0.65 -11.89
CA VAL A 2 -4.22 -1.04 -10.85
C VAL A 2 -4.97 -1.79 -9.75
N ALA A 3 -4.39 -2.90 -9.28
CA ALA A 3 -4.86 -3.61 -8.09
C ALA A 3 -3.89 -3.37 -6.94
N ILE A 4 -4.42 -3.18 -5.74
CA ILE A 4 -3.62 -3.14 -4.51
C ILE A 4 -3.79 -4.50 -3.84
N VAL A 5 -2.68 -5.20 -3.66
CA VAL A 5 -2.65 -6.51 -2.99
C VAL A 5 -2.07 -6.31 -1.59
N VAL A 6 -2.78 -6.80 -0.58
CA VAL A 6 -2.34 -6.76 0.82
C VAL A 6 -2.29 -8.17 1.39
N GLY A 7 -1.23 -8.44 2.16
CA GLY A 7 -0.98 -9.75 2.76
C GLY A 7 -1.81 -10.00 4.01
N ASN A 8 -1.82 -11.27 4.44
CA ASN A 8 -2.36 -11.66 5.73
C ASN A 8 -1.58 -10.99 6.88
N GLU A 9 -2.24 -10.67 7.98
CA GLU A 9 -1.62 -9.96 9.11
C GLU A 9 -0.47 -10.73 9.76
N ALA A 10 -0.55 -12.05 9.80
CA ALA A 10 0.46 -12.90 10.43
C ALA A 10 1.53 -13.38 9.44
N HIS A 11 1.15 -13.63 8.19
CA HIS A 11 2.02 -14.32 7.22
C HIS A 11 2.40 -13.49 6.00
N GLY A 12 1.85 -12.28 5.85
CA GLY A 12 2.12 -11.42 4.70
C GLY A 12 1.61 -12.01 3.38
N LEU A 13 2.33 -11.74 2.30
CA LEU A 13 2.10 -12.32 0.98
C LEU A 13 3.09 -13.47 0.75
N VAL A 14 2.64 -14.50 0.02
CA VAL A 14 3.52 -15.58 -0.40
C VAL A 14 4.41 -15.12 -1.56
N ASP A 15 5.65 -15.59 -1.62
CA ASP A 15 6.64 -15.20 -2.63
C ASP A 15 6.19 -15.50 -4.07
N SER A 16 5.27 -16.45 -4.27
CA SER A 16 4.69 -16.80 -5.57
C SER A 16 3.56 -15.85 -6.01
N SER A 17 3.25 -14.81 -5.24
CA SER A 17 2.24 -13.82 -5.62
C SER A 17 2.69 -13.03 -6.85
N ASN A 18 1.80 -12.88 -7.83
CA ASN A 18 2.09 -12.11 -9.04
C ASN A 18 2.03 -10.60 -8.73
N ILE A 19 3.18 -10.03 -8.36
CA ILE A 19 3.33 -8.63 -7.95
C ILE A 19 4.30 -7.90 -8.88
N ASP A 20 3.81 -6.88 -9.59
CA ASP A 20 4.62 -6.07 -10.48
C ASP A 20 5.54 -5.10 -9.71
N GLN A 21 5.06 -4.57 -8.59
CA GLN A 21 5.79 -3.60 -7.78
C GLN A 21 5.45 -3.71 -6.30
N TRP A 22 6.48 -3.63 -5.45
CA TRP A 22 6.35 -3.56 -4.00
C TRP A 22 6.28 -2.12 -3.50
N VAL A 23 5.43 -1.88 -2.51
CA VAL A 23 5.31 -0.61 -1.80
C VAL A 23 5.41 -0.87 -0.31
N MET A 24 6.15 -0.03 0.41
CA MET A 24 6.34 -0.13 1.85
C MET A 24 5.93 1.19 2.50
N VAL A 25 5.21 1.13 3.62
CA VAL A 25 5.02 2.28 4.51
C VAL A 25 6.24 2.33 5.45
N PRO A 26 7.07 3.38 5.41
CA PRO A 26 8.23 3.46 6.30
C PRO A 26 7.80 3.48 7.76
N HIS A 27 8.38 2.60 8.58
CA HIS A 27 8.15 2.58 10.02
C HIS A 27 9.23 3.39 10.75
N ARG A 28 8.83 4.13 11.80
CA ARG A 28 9.75 4.74 12.76
C ARG A 28 9.62 4.02 14.10
N GLY A 29 10.76 3.75 14.75
CA GLY A 29 10.80 3.02 16.01
C GLY A 29 10.82 1.51 15.82
N ARG A 30 10.25 0.77 16.78
CA ARG A 30 10.37 -0.70 16.86
C ARG A 30 9.21 -1.45 16.20
N SER A 31 8.27 -0.76 15.55
CA SER A 31 7.16 -1.43 14.87
C SER A 31 7.65 -2.07 13.58
N GLU A 32 7.34 -3.35 13.40
CA GLU A 32 7.77 -4.13 12.23
C GLU A 32 6.70 -4.18 11.14
N SER A 33 5.43 -3.95 11.50
CA SER A 33 4.31 -3.87 10.56
C SER A 33 3.24 -2.89 11.03
N LEU A 34 2.28 -2.62 10.13
CA LEU A 34 1.00 -2.00 10.47
C LEU A 34 -0.12 -3.04 10.42
N ASN A 35 -1.22 -2.73 11.11
CA ASN A 35 -2.50 -3.37 10.82
C ASN A 35 -2.81 -3.27 9.32
N VAL A 36 -3.25 -4.38 8.71
CA VAL A 36 -3.44 -4.47 7.26
C VAL A 36 -4.44 -3.44 6.72
N ALA A 37 -5.54 -3.20 7.45
CA ALA A 37 -6.55 -2.22 7.04
C ALA A 37 -5.99 -0.80 7.08
N MET A 38 -5.14 -0.50 8.06
CA MET A 38 -4.43 0.79 8.13
C MET A 38 -3.43 0.95 6.97
N ALA A 39 -2.66 -0.09 6.65
CA ALA A 39 -1.74 -0.06 5.51
C ALA A 39 -2.50 0.17 4.19
N ALA A 40 -3.59 -0.58 3.96
CA ALA A 40 -4.44 -0.41 2.79
C ALA A 40 -5.04 1.01 2.70
N THR A 41 -5.51 1.54 3.83
CA THR A 41 -6.07 2.90 3.91
C THR A 41 -5.04 3.94 3.47
N LEU A 42 -3.82 3.89 4.00
CA LEU A 42 -2.76 4.83 3.62
C LEU A 42 -2.47 4.80 2.11
N VAL A 43 -2.39 3.62 1.51
CA VAL A 43 -2.14 3.48 0.07
C VAL A 43 -3.33 4.02 -0.74
N CYS A 44 -4.57 3.70 -0.37
CA CYS A 44 -5.77 4.19 -1.06
C CYS A 44 -5.85 5.73 -1.04
N PHE A 45 -5.57 6.36 0.10
CA PHE A 45 -5.59 7.83 0.22
C PHE A 45 -4.44 8.49 -0.54
N GLU A 46 -3.26 7.88 -0.56
CA GLU A 46 -2.14 8.38 -1.38
C GLU A 46 -2.48 8.33 -2.87
N VAL A 47 -3.08 7.22 -3.34
CA VAL A 47 -3.54 7.08 -4.73
C VAL A 47 -4.61 8.12 -5.08
N ALA A 48 -5.57 8.35 -4.18
CA ALA A 48 -6.58 9.39 -4.38
C ALA A 48 -5.95 10.78 -4.51
N LYS A 49 -5.06 11.14 -3.58
CA LYS A 49 -4.33 12.42 -3.59
C LYS A 49 -3.52 12.61 -4.88
N GLN A 50 -2.83 11.58 -5.37
CA GLN A 50 -2.07 11.66 -6.63
C GLN A 50 -2.98 11.90 -7.83
N ARG A 51 -4.16 11.26 -7.87
CA ARG A 51 -5.14 11.47 -8.93
C ARG A 51 -5.72 12.88 -8.90
N ASP A 52 -6.02 13.40 -7.72
CA ASP A 52 -6.52 14.77 -7.56
C ASP A 52 -5.49 15.79 -8.04
N HIS A 53 -4.21 15.61 -7.67
CA HIS A 53 -3.12 16.48 -8.15
C HIS A 53 -2.91 16.41 -9.66
N ALA A 54 -3.02 15.22 -10.26
CA ALA A 54 -2.92 15.07 -11.71
C ALA A 54 -4.07 15.80 -12.42
N ALA A 55 -5.31 15.65 -11.94
CA ALA A 55 -6.48 16.32 -12.50
C ALA A 55 -6.46 17.85 -12.32
N SER A 56 -5.80 18.37 -11.28
CA SER A 56 -5.65 19.81 -11.08
C SER A 56 -4.58 20.47 -11.95
N ASN A 57 -3.69 19.67 -12.56
CA ASN A 57 -2.61 20.13 -13.43
C ASN A 57 -2.97 20.04 -14.93
N GLU A 58 -4.16 19.55 -15.26
CA GLU A 58 -4.78 19.60 -16.60
C GLU A 58 -5.74 20.79 -16.69
#